data_AF-A0A942NB18-F1
#
_entry.id   AF-A0A942NB18-F1
#
_cell.length_a   1.000
_cell.length_b   1.000
_cell.length_c   1.000
_cell.angle_alpha   90.00
_cell.angle_beta   90.00
_cell.angle_gamma   90.00
#
_symmetry.space_group_name_H-M   'P 1'
#
loop_
_entity.id
_entity.type
_entity.pdbx_description
1 polymer ?
#
loop_
_entity_poly.entity_id
_entity_poly.type
_entity_poly.pdbx_seq_one_letter_code
_entity_poly.pdbx_strand_id
1 'polypeptide(L)'
;MNNINEHKKLLQYLEGKLSSEEAHAFEQEMADSELLNDAVEGLQQVQDTTQINQYIVDLNKQLKEYTSSKKKRRVNYKMQFNFWALISIALILILIVVAYLVITKFPF
;
A
#
# COMPACT_ATOMS: atom_id res chain seq x y z
N MET A 1 12.34 -3.94 -4.92
CA MET A 1 12.31 -4.55 -6.28
C MET A 1 12.70 -6.03 -6.27
N ASN A 2 13.37 -6.56 -5.23
CA ASN A 2 13.82 -7.98 -5.17
C ASN A 2 12.71 -9.04 -5.14
N ASN A 3 11.63 -8.81 -4.39
CA ASN A 3 10.70 -9.89 -4.03
C ASN A 3 9.92 -10.49 -5.23
N ILE A 4 9.64 -9.70 -6.27
CA ILE A 4 8.93 -10.17 -7.47
C ILE A 4 9.78 -11.18 -8.26
N ASN A 5 11.10 -11.01 -8.27
CA ASN A 5 12.02 -11.92 -8.98
C ASN A 5 12.16 -13.26 -8.25
N GLU A 6 12.17 -13.24 -6.92
CA GLU A 6 12.22 -14.43 -6.07
C GLU A 6 10.98 -15.32 -6.31
N HIS A 7 9.78 -14.72 -6.31
CA HIS A 7 8.54 -15.44 -6.60
C HIS A 7 8.52 -16.03 -8.01
N LYS A 8 9.06 -15.31 -9.00
CA LYS A 8 9.15 -15.80 -10.38
C LYS A 8 10.11 -16.99 -10.50
N LYS A 9 11.19 -17.02 -9.72
CA LYS A 9 12.16 -18.13 -9.69
C LYS A 9 11.53 -19.37 -9.04
N LEU A 10 10.80 -19.19 -7.93
CA LEU A 10 10.01 -20.24 -7.28
C LEU A 10 9.00 -20.90 -8.23
N LEU A 11 8.24 -20.11 -8.99
CA LEU A 11 7.26 -20.64 -9.94
C LEU A 11 7.93 -21.43 -11.08
N GLN A 12 9.05 -20.93 -11.61
CA GLN A 12 9.79 -21.66 -12.63
C GLN A 12 10.40 -22.97 -12.11
N TYR A 13 10.77 -23.03 -10.82
CA TYR A 13 11.19 -24.26 -10.17
C TYR A 13 10.04 -25.28 -10.10
N LEU A 14 8.87 -24.86 -9.62
CA LEU A 14 7.68 -25.72 -9.53
C LEU A 14 7.17 -26.20 -10.89
N GLU A 15 7.33 -25.40 -11.94
CA GLU A 15 6.96 -25.73 -13.32
C GLU A 15 8.04 -26.55 -14.06
N GLY A 16 9.21 -26.81 -13.45
CA GLY A 16 10.31 -27.54 -14.07
C GLY A 16 11.00 -26.78 -15.22
N LYS A 17 10.94 -25.44 -15.22
CA LYS A 17 11.48 -24.57 -16.28
C LYS A 17 12.89 -24.03 -15.99
N LEU A 18 13.42 -24.25 -14.79
CA LEU A 18 14.82 -23.91 -14.46
C LEU A 18 15.77 -24.94 -15.07
N SER A 19 16.95 -24.48 -15.50
CA SER A 19 18.03 -25.40 -15.86
C SER A 19 18.52 -26.16 -14.61
N SER A 20 19.16 -27.32 -14.82
CA SER A 20 19.66 -28.15 -13.72
C SER A 20 20.64 -27.40 -12.79
N GLU A 21 21.44 -26.48 -13.34
CA GLU A 21 22.38 -25.67 -12.57
C GLU A 21 21.66 -24.62 -11.72
N GLU A 22 20.66 -23.94 -12.29
CA GLU A 22 19.86 -22.93 -11.58
C GLU A 22 18.94 -23.53 -10.52
N ALA A 23 18.39 -24.72 -10.77
CA ALA A 23 17.60 -25.47 -9.81
C ALA A 23 18.44 -25.86 -8.59
N HIS A 24 19.68 -26.33 -8.80
CA HIS A 24 20.58 -26.70 -7.72
C HIS A 24 21.00 -25.51 -6.86
N ALA A 25 21.27 -24.36 -7.51
CA ALA A 25 21.55 -23.12 -6.79
C ALA A 25 20.34 -22.63 -5.99
N PHE A 26 19.12 -22.81 -6.52
CA PHE A 26 17.88 -22.47 -5.82
C PHE A 26 17.61 -23.40 -4.63
N GLU A 27 17.93 -24.70 -4.74
CA GLU A 27 17.83 -25.66 -3.63
C GLU A 27 18.80 -25.32 -2.49
N GLN A 28 19.99 -24.79 -2.80
CA GLN A 28 20.90 -24.26 -1.78
C GLN A 28 20.32 -23.04 -1.07
N GLU A 29 19.78 -22.07 -1.81
CA GLU A 29 19.09 -20.90 -1.23
C GLU A 29 17.88 -21.31 -0.36
N MET A 30 17.18 -22.39 -0.74
CA MET A 30 16.06 -22.94 0.01
C MET A 30 16.51 -23.62 1.32
N ALA A 31 17.63 -24.34 1.30
CA ALA A 31 18.19 -24.98 2.48
C ALA A 31 18.60 -23.96 3.56
N ASP A 32 19.00 -22.75 3.15
CA ASP A 32 19.35 -21.66 4.06
C ASP A 32 18.13 -20.92 4.64
N SER A 33 16.91 -21.22 4.17
CA SER A 33 15.67 -20.52 4.56
C SER A 33 14.54 -21.51 4.85
N GLU A 34 14.33 -21.77 6.14
CA GLU A 34 13.24 -22.61 6.67
C GLU A 34 11.86 -22.18 6.13
N LEU A 35 11.61 -20.87 6.01
CA LEU A 35 10.36 -20.34 5.46
C LEU A 35 10.18 -20.64 3.97
N LEU A 36 11.25 -20.57 3.17
CA LEU A 36 11.17 -20.89 1.74
C LEU A 36 10.95 -22.38 1.54
N ASN A 37 11.61 -23.22 2.33
CA ASN A 37 11.43 -24.66 2.31
C ASN A 37 9.98 -25.05 2.60
N ASP A 38 9.40 -24.56 3.70
CA ASP A 38 8.00 -24.79 4.06
C ASP A 38 7.03 -24.31 2.97
N ALA A 39 7.32 -23.15 2.36
CA ALA A 39 6.49 -22.61 1.29
C ALA A 39 6.56 -23.46 0.01
N VAL A 40 7.73 -23.98 -0.36
CA VAL A 40 7.91 -24.87 -1.51
C VAL A 40 7.16 -26.17 -1.29
N GLU A 41 7.30 -26.79 -0.11
CA GLU A 41 6.61 -28.04 0.24
C GLU A 41 5.09 -27.86 0.19
N GLY A 42 4.56 -26.77 0.77
CA GLY A 42 3.13 -26.46 0.73
C GLY A 42 2.59 -26.21 -0.69
N LEU A 43 3.39 -25.57 -1.56
CA LEU A 43 3.00 -25.32 -2.95
C LEU A 43 3.10 -26.56 -3.85
N GLN A 44 4.05 -27.45 -3.60
CA GLN A 44 4.17 -28.74 -4.31
C GLN A 44 2.96 -29.65 -4.06
N GLN A 45 2.30 -29.52 -2.91
CA GLN A 45 1.07 -30.26 -2.61
C GLN A 45 -0.14 -29.80 -3.43
N VAL A 46 -0.07 -28.63 -4.06
CA VAL A 46 -1.13 -28.10 -4.91
C VAL A 46 -0.97 -28.67 -6.33
N GLN A 47 -1.79 -29.66 -6.65
CA GLN A 47 -1.72 -30.43 -7.92
C GLN A 47 -1.90 -29.59 -9.19
N ASP A 48 -2.57 -28.43 -9.11
CA ASP A 48 -2.83 -27.57 -10.26
C ASP A 48 -2.04 -26.25 -10.17
N THR A 49 -0.83 -26.27 -10.71
CA THR A 49 0.09 -25.13 -10.77
C THR A 49 -0.47 -23.95 -11.57
N THR A 50 -1.46 -24.18 -12.44
CA THR A 50 -2.14 -23.14 -13.22
C THR A 50 -2.98 -22.24 -12.32
N GLN A 51 -3.67 -22.83 -11.34
CA GLN A 51 -4.48 -22.08 -10.37
C GLN A 51 -3.61 -21.26 -9.42
N ILE A 52 -2.41 -21.75 -9.09
CA ILE A 52 -1.43 -21.04 -8.24
C ILE A 52 -1.00 -19.72 -8.91
N ASN A 53 -0.70 -19.75 -10.21
CA ASN A 53 -0.29 -18.56 -10.95
C ASN A 53 -1.35 -17.46 -10.92
N GLN A 54 -2.62 -17.81 -11.17
CA GLN A 54 -3.73 -16.87 -11.12
C GLN A 54 -3.89 -16.29 -9.71
N TYR A 55 -3.83 -17.14 -8.69
CA TYR A 55 -3.95 -16.76 -7.29
C TYR A 55 -2.84 -15.79 -6.85
N ILE A 56 -1.60 -16.00 -7.30
CA ILE A 56 -0.47 -15.10 -7.01
C ILE A 56 -0.66 -13.73 -7.65
N VAL A 57 -1.17 -13.68 -8.89
CA VAL A 57 -1.48 -12.42 -9.57
C VAL A 57 -2.56 -11.64 -8.81
N ASP A 58 -3.62 -12.33 -8.39
CA ASP A 58 -4.72 -11.73 -7.65
C ASP A 58 -4.27 -11.26 -6.25
N LEU A 59 -3.47 -12.06 -5.55
CA LEU A 59 -2.93 -11.72 -4.23
C LEU A 59 -2.02 -10.48 -4.31
N ASN A 60 -1.13 -10.42 -5.30
CA ASN A 60 -0.29 -9.25 -5.54
C ASN A 60 -1.12 -7.99 -5.83
N LYS A 61 -2.17 -8.13 -6.66
CA LYS A 61 -3.09 -7.03 -6.96
C LYS A 61 -3.77 -6.52 -5.69
N GLN A 62 -4.31 -7.42 -4.87
CA GLN A 62 -4.96 -7.08 -3.61
C GLN A 62 -4.00 -6.42 -2.62
N LEU A 63 -2.79 -6.96 -2.42
CA LEU A 63 -1.76 -6.37 -1.56
C LEU A 63 -1.41 -4.93 -1.99
N LYS A 64 -1.24 -4.72 -3.30
CA LYS A 64 -0.98 -3.39 -3.87
C LYS A 64 -2.17 -2.44 -3.65
N GLU A 65 -3.40 -2.94 -3.71
CA GLU A 65 -4.60 -2.17 -3.43
C GLU A 65 -4.74 -1.81 -1.95
N TYR A 66 -4.50 -2.74 -1.02
CA TYR A 66 -4.50 -2.49 0.43
C TYR A 66 -3.40 -1.52 0.89
N THR A 67 -2.23 -1.55 0.26
CA THR A 67 -1.13 -0.64 0.58
C THR A 67 -1.32 0.75 -0.06
N SER A 68 -1.82 0.81 -1.29
CA SER A 68 -2.09 2.08 -1.99
C SER A 68 -3.33 2.82 -1.48
N SER A 69 -4.36 2.11 -1.01
CA SER A 69 -5.55 2.71 -0.40
C SER A 69 -5.22 3.45 0.91
N LYS A 70 -4.32 2.89 1.75
CA LYS A 70 -3.80 3.58 2.94
C LYS A 70 -3.00 4.84 2.58
N LYS A 71 -2.28 4.82 1.45
CA LYS A 71 -1.58 6.01 0.93
C LYS A 71 -2.57 7.07 0.45
N LYS A 72 -3.59 6.71 -0.36
CA LYS A 72 -4.67 7.62 -0.81
C LYS A 72 -5.40 8.27 0.37
N ARG A 73 -5.71 7.52 1.42
CA ARG A 73 -6.38 8.06 2.61
C ARG A 73 -5.54 9.13 3.33
N ARG A 74 -4.21 8.98 3.39
CA ARG A 74 -3.30 10.00 3.97
C ARG A 74 -3.14 11.25 3.11
N VAL A 75 -3.27 11.18 1.78
CA VAL A 75 -3.18 12.37 0.91
C VAL A 75 -4.46 13.20 0.97
N ASN A 76 -5.63 12.56 1.14
CA ASN A 76 -6.91 13.27 1.21
C ASN A 76 -7.11 14.12 2.49
N TYR A 77 -6.33 13.89 3.56
CA TYR A 77 -6.34 14.78 4.74
C TYR A 77 -5.53 16.06 4.55
N LYS A 78 -4.65 16.14 3.54
CA LYS A 78 -3.87 17.36 3.26
C LYS A 78 -4.64 18.37 2.39
N MET A 79 -5.83 18.01 1.89
CA MET A 79 -6.65 18.83 1.01
C MET A 79 -8.00 19.19 1.65
N GLN A 80 -8.06 19.24 2.99
CA GLN A 80 -9.10 19.99 3.68
C GLN A 80 -8.48 21.31 4.09
N PHE A 81 -8.24 22.18 3.10
CA PHE A 81 -7.95 23.57 3.37
C PHE A 81 -9.04 24.05 4.34
N ASN A 82 -8.61 24.51 5.52
CA ASN A 82 -9.44 24.65 6.70
C ASN A 82 -10.58 25.66 6.46
N PHE A 83 -11.71 25.20 5.91
CA PHE A 83 -12.92 26.01 5.76
C PHE A 83 -13.31 26.69 7.08
N TRP A 84 -13.10 25.98 8.20
CA TRP A 84 -13.25 26.51 9.55
C TRP A 84 -12.33 27.68 9.88
N ALA A 85 -11.09 27.68 9.39
CA ALA A 85 -10.17 28.80 9.58
C ALA A 85 -10.64 30.04 8.80
N LEU A 86 -11.14 29.86 7.57
CA LEU A 86 -11.66 30.96 6.75
C LEU A 86 -12.93 31.57 7.37
N ILE A 87 -13.84 30.74 7.88
CA ILE A 87 -15.02 31.17 8.63
C ILE A 87 -14.62 31.95 9.89
N SER A 88 -13.63 31.47 10.64
CA SER A 88 -13.15 32.14 11.86
C SER A 88 -12.58 33.53 11.56
N ILE A 89 -11.80 33.66 10.49
CA ILE A 89 -11.26 34.96 10.04
C ILE A 89 -12.39 35.91 9.64
N ALA A 90 -13.37 35.43 8.87
CA ALA A 90 -14.52 36.25 8.46
C ALA A 90 -15.34 36.74 9.67
N LEU A 91 -15.55 35.88 10.68
CA LEU A 91 -16.26 36.23 11.91
C LEU A 91 -15.51 37.32 12.71
N ILE A 92 -14.19 37.21 12.82
CA ILE A 92 -13.36 38.22 13.49
C ILE A 92 -13.45 39.57 12.76
N LEU A 93 -13.40 39.58 11.42
CA LEU A 93 -13.54 40.81 10.63
C LEU A 93 -14.91 41.47 10.84
N ILE A 94 -15.99 40.68 10.85
CA ILE A 94 -17.34 41.20 11.13
C ILE A 94 -17.39 41.80 12.53
N LEU A 95 -16.79 41.16 13.53
CA LEU A 95 -16.78 41.64 14.91
C LEU A 95 -16.04 42.97 15.05
N ILE A 96 -14.94 43.16 14.32
CA ILE A 96 -14.20 44.44 14.25
C ILE A 96 -15.08 45.54 13.64
N VAL A 97 -15.80 45.24 12.55
CA VAL A 97 -16.70 46.21 11.90
C VAL A 97 -17.85 46.59 12.83
N VAL A 98 -18.45 45.63 13.52
CA VAL A 98 -19.52 45.89 14.50
C VAL A 98 -19.00 46.73 15.66
N ALA A 99 -17.83 46.40 16.21
CA ALA A 99 -17.22 47.19 17.29
C ALA A 99 -16.96 48.63 16.84
N TYR A 100 -16.43 48.83 15.63
CA TYR A 100 -16.21 50.16 15.07
C TYR A 100 -17.53 50.94 14.89
N LEU A 101 -18.59 50.29 14.39
CA LEU A 101 -19.90 50.91 14.25
C LEU A 101 -20.51 51.30 15.60
N VAL A 102 -20.37 50.46 16.63
CA VAL A 102 -20.85 50.78 17.98
C VAL A 102 -20.11 52.00 18.54
N ILE A 103 -18.77 52.05 18.43
CA ILE A 103 -17.97 53.18 18.93
C ILE A 103 -18.31 54.48 18.16
N THR A 104 -18.53 54.40 16.85
CA THR A 104 -18.80 55.59 16.03
C THR A 104 -20.25 56.07 16.10
N LYS A 105 -21.22 55.19 16.34
CA LYS A 105 -22.65 55.53 16.43
C LYS A 105 -23.12 55.81 17.86
N PHE A 106 -22.42 55.29 18.87
CA PHE A 106 -22.61 55.62 20.27
C PHE A 106 -21.34 56.24 20.87
N PRO A 107 -20.96 57.46 20.45
CA PRO A 107 -20.16 58.29 21.34
C PRO A 107 -21.03 58.58 22.57
N PHE A 108 -20.61 58.11 23.74
CA PHE A 108 -21.20 58.52 25.01
C PHE A 108 -21.23 60.04 25.14
#